data_AF-A0A3D5JW54-F1
#
_entry.id   AF-A0A3D5JW54-F1
#
_cell.length_a   1.000
_cell.length_b   1.000
_cell.length_c   1.000
_cell.angle_alpha   90.00
_cell.angle_beta   90.00
_cell.angle_gamma   90.00
#
_symmetry.space_group_name_H-M   'P 1'
#
loop_
_entity.id
_entity.type
_entity.pdbx_description
1 polymer ?
#
loop_
_entity_poly.entity_id
_entity_poly.type
_entity_poly.pdbx_seq_one_letter_code
_entity_poly.pdbx_strand_id
1 'polypeptide(L)'
;MNLPQSIQPVDATHVRYRGRRLVYFGGCDYYRLARHPHLLKAHSRAAARDGLGTGASRMTTGNHSAHDALEAELKKFFDCETATVIGDGYLANIALGQA
;
A
#
# COMPACT_ATOMS: atom_id res chain seq x y z
N MET A 1 12.48 15.78 22.94
CA MET A 1 11.04 15.95 22.65
C MET A 1 10.30 14.78 23.30
N ASN A 2 9.39 15.03 24.24
CA ASN A 2 8.69 13.95 24.94
C ASN A 2 7.42 13.60 24.16
N LEU A 3 7.51 12.60 23.26
CA LEU A 3 6.38 12.18 22.45
C LEU A 3 5.39 11.37 23.31
N PRO A 4 4.08 11.51 23.08
CA PRO A 4 3.10 10.65 23.73
C PRO A 4 3.36 9.18 23.37
N GLN A 5 2.97 8.26 24.26
CA GLN A 5 3.05 6.83 23.98
C GLN A 5 2.30 6.49 22.68
N SER A 6 2.98 5.80 21.76
CA SER A 6 2.37 5.35 20.51
C SER A 6 1.34 4.24 20.75
N ILE A 7 0.24 4.32 20.01
CA ILE A 7 -0.76 3.25 19.90
C ILE A 7 -0.15 2.11 19.09
N GLN A 8 -0.21 0.87 19.60
CA GLN A 8 0.38 -0.31 18.95
C GLN A 8 -0.71 -1.22 18.37
N PRO A 9 -0.57 -1.76 17.15
CA PRO A 9 -1.51 -2.75 16.63
C PRO A 9 -1.41 -4.06 17.43
N VAL A 10 -2.55 -4.69 17.71
CA VAL A 10 -2.60 -6.04 18.31
C VAL A 10 -3.05 -7.03 17.26
N ASP A 11 -4.28 -6.88 16.78
CA ASP A 11 -4.89 -7.70 15.73
C ASP A 11 -5.68 -6.81 14.78
N ALA A 12 -6.42 -7.40 13.84
CA ALA A 12 -7.11 -6.66 12.79
C ALA A 12 -8.11 -5.63 13.34
N THR A 13 -8.61 -5.81 14.56
CA THR A 13 -9.69 -5.00 15.15
C THR A 13 -9.32 -4.35 16.48
N HIS A 14 -8.11 -4.57 16.99
CA HIS A 14 -7.67 -4.07 18.28
C HIS A 14 -6.30 -3.42 18.25
N VAL A 15 -6.15 -2.43 19.11
CA VAL A 15 -4.89 -1.75 19.42
C VAL A 15 -4.58 -1.82 20.92
N ARG A 16 -3.32 -1.57 21.26
CA ARG A 16 -2.84 -1.43 22.63
C ARG A 16 -2.44 0.01 22.90
N TYR A 17 -3.00 0.59 23.95
CA TYR A 17 -2.67 1.93 24.41
C TYR A 17 -2.68 1.96 25.93
N ARG A 18 -1.61 2.48 26.56
CA ARG A 18 -1.47 2.54 28.03
C ARG A 18 -1.77 1.20 28.73
N GLY A 19 -1.25 0.11 28.18
CA GLY A 19 -1.45 -1.26 28.71
C GLY A 19 -2.83 -1.87 28.45
N ARG A 20 -3.79 -1.12 27.88
CA ARG A 20 -5.15 -1.58 27.63
C ARG A 20 -5.33 -2.02 26.18
N ARG A 21 -6.08 -3.12 25.97
CA ARG A 21 -6.57 -3.52 24.65
C ARG A 21 -7.86 -2.77 24.36
N LEU A 22 -7.90 -2.07 23.23
CA LEU A 22 -9.01 -1.22 22.80
C LEU A 22 -9.48 -1.64 21.41
N VAL A 23 -10.76 -1.44 21.11
CA VAL A 23 -11.31 -1.64 19.75
C VAL A 23 -10.83 -0.51 18.83
N TYR A 24 -10.44 -0.86 17.61
CA TYR A 24 -9.79 0.04 16.67
C TYR A 24 -10.76 0.58 15.61
N PHE A 25 -11.15 1.84 15.78
CA PHE A 25 -12.00 2.61 14.86
C PHE A 25 -11.31 3.81 14.18
N GLY A 26 -10.01 4.01 14.42
CA GLY A 26 -9.25 5.17 13.93
C GLY A 26 -8.34 4.89 12.73
N GLY A 27 -8.70 3.94 11.87
CA GLY A 27 -7.85 3.45 10.79
C GLY A 27 -8.43 3.57 9.40
N CYS A 28 -7.60 3.29 8.40
CA CYS A 28 -7.96 3.23 6.98
C CYS A 28 -8.07 1.81 6.40
N ASP A 29 -7.89 0.77 7.23
CA ASP A 29 -8.04 -0.63 6.82
C ASP A 29 -9.52 -1.06 6.83
N TYR A 30 -10.35 -0.37 6.02
CA TYR A 30 -11.81 -0.48 6.02
C TYR A 30 -12.30 -1.91 5.77
N TYR A 31 -11.65 -2.62 4.84
CA TYR A 31 -12.01 -3.99 4.44
C TYR A 31 -11.18 -5.06 5.16
N ARG A 32 -10.33 -4.68 6.13
CA ARG A 32 -9.44 -5.60 6.86
C ARG A 32 -8.51 -6.41 5.96
N LEU A 33 -8.11 -5.82 4.84
CA LEU A 33 -7.30 -6.47 3.82
C LEU A 33 -5.82 -6.53 4.19
N ALA A 34 -5.35 -5.65 5.09
CA ALA A 34 -3.95 -5.61 5.51
C ALA A 34 -3.42 -6.95 6.08
N ARG A 35 -4.31 -7.82 6.57
CA ARG A 35 -3.98 -9.16 7.09
C ARG A 35 -4.61 -10.31 6.29
N HIS A 36 -5.20 -10.03 5.13
CA HIS A 36 -5.91 -11.04 4.37
C HIS A 36 -4.94 -12.12 3.84
N PRO A 37 -5.17 -13.42 4.12
CA PRO A 37 -4.20 -14.49 3.80
C PRO A 37 -3.79 -14.56 2.33
N HIS A 38 -4.73 -14.30 1.40
CA HIS A 38 -4.39 -14.26 -0.03
C HIS A 38 -3.41 -13.13 -0.38
N LEU A 39 -3.55 -11.96 0.23
CA LEU A 39 -2.69 -10.81 -0.05
C LEU A 39 -1.29 -11.02 0.53
N LEU A 40 -1.21 -11.54 1.75
CA LEU A 40 0.08 -11.91 2.37
C LEU A 40 0.82 -12.94 1.51
N LYS A 41 0.12 -13.97 1.04
CA LYS A 41 0.70 -14.99 0.16
C LYS A 41 1.14 -14.43 -1.19
N ALA A 42 0.35 -13.55 -1.80
CA ALA A 42 0.70 -12.88 -3.04
C ALA A 42 1.95 -12.00 -2.88
N HIS A 43 2.01 -11.24 -1.79
CA HIS A 43 3.15 -10.38 -1.47
C HIS A 43 4.44 -11.20 -1.26
N SER A 44 4.40 -12.27 -0.44
CA SER A 44 5.57 -13.13 -0.24
C SER A 44 6.06 -13.77 -1.54
N ARG A 45 5.15 -14.18 -2.43
CA ARG A 45 5.50 -14.75 -3.74
C ARG A 45 6.14 -13.71 -4.66
N ALA A 46 5.59 -12.49 -4.69
CA ALA A 46 6.14 -11.39 -5.48
C ALA A 46 7.54 -11.02 -4.97
N ALA A 47 7.73 -10.85 -3.67
CA ALA A 47 9.02 -10.52 -3.08
C ALA A 47 10.10 -11.59 -3.39
N ALA A 48 9.74 -12.88 -3.36
CA ALA A 48 10.66 -13.96 -3.70
C ALA A 48 11.03 -14.01 -5.20
N ARG A 49 10.12 -13.58 -6.08
CA ARG A 49 10.32 -13.61 -7.54
C ARG A 49 11.00 -12.36 -8.07
N ASP A 50 10.58 -11.19 -7.56
CA ASP A 50 10.86 -9.87 -8.13
C ASP A 50 11.81 -9.04 -7.24
N GLY A 51 12.08 -9.49 -6.02
CA GLY A 51 12.83 -8.73 -5.01
C GLY A 51 11.96 -7.76 -4.21
N LEU A 52 12.60 -7.00 -3.31
CA LEU A 52 11.92 -6.07 -2.39
C LEU A 52 11.57 -4.71 -3.01
N GLY A 53 12.07 -4.42 -4.21
CA GLY A 53 11.88 -3.15 -4.89
C GLY A 53 12.48 -3.17 -6.29
N THR A 54 12.28 -2.06 -7.02
CA THR A 54 12.63 -1.95 -8.45
C THR A 54 14.08 -1.54 -8.70
N GLY A 55 14.80 -1.06 -7.67
CA GLY A 55 16.21 -0.62 -7.77
C GLY A 55 16.44 0.68 -8.54
N ALA A 56 15.47 1.20 -9.29
CA ALA A 56 15.56 2.43 -10.08
C ALA A 56 14.17 3.03 -10.37
N SER A 57 14.16 4.16 -11.09
CA SER A 57 12.93 4.80 -11.58
C SER A 57 12.31 4.03 -12.75
N ARG A 58 10.99 4.17 -12.95
CA ARG A 58 10.26 3.50 -14.03
C ARG A 58 10.78 3.86 -15.43
N MET A 59 11.17 5.11 -15.64
CA MET A 59 11.72 5.59 -16.93
C MET A 59 13.13 5.07 -17.25
N THR A 60 13.79 4.41 -16.29
CA THR A 60 15.13 3.85 -16.48
C THR A 60 15.07 2.33 -16.47
N THR A 61 15.46 1.69 -15.37
CA THR A 61 15.50 0.22 -15.24
C THR A 61 14.53 -0.32 -14.20
N GLY A 62 13.67 0.54 -13.65
CA GLY A 62 12.77 0.18 -12.55
C GLY A 62 11.34 -0.21 -12.95
N ASN A 63 10.98 -0.21 -14.24
CA ASN A 63 9.62 -0.58 -14.63
C ASN A 63 9.42 -2.10 -14.59
N HIS A 64 8.84 -2.61 -13.51
CA HIS A 64 8.41 -4.01 -13.43
C HIS A 64 7.10 -4.22 -14.19
N SER A 65 6.95 -5.37 -14.86
CA SER A 65 5.70 -5.80 -15.53
C SER A 65 4.46 -5.83 -14.63
N ALA A 66 4.67 -5.82 -13.31
CA ALA A 66 3.58 -5.77 -12.33
C ALA A 66 2.90 -4.40 -12.30
N HIS A 67 3.63 -3.32 -12.61
CA HIS A 67 3.04 -1.99 -12.74
C HIS A 67 2.11 -1.94 -13.95
N ASP A 68 2.58 -2.38 -15.12
CA ASP A 68 1.78 -2.36 -16.36
C ASP A 68 0.53 -3.24 -16.22
N ALA A 69 0.66 -4.41 -15.59
CA ALA A 69 -0.47 -5.29 -15.31
C ALA A 69 -1.47 -4.64 -14.34
N LEU A 70 -0.99 -3.98 -13.28
CA LEU A 70 -1.84 -3.27 -12.34
C LEU A 70 -2.56 -2.10 -13.02
N GLU A 71 -1.86 -1.31 -13.83
CA GLU A 71 -2.45 -0.18 -14.59
C GLU A 71 -3.54 -0.66 -15.56
N ALA A 72 -3.34 -1.81 -16.21
CA ALA A 72 -4.38 -2.41 -17.05
C ALA A 72 -5.64 -2.80 -16.27
N GLU A 73 -5.49 -3.36 -15.07
CA GLU A 73 -6.63 -3.70 -14.20
C GLU A 73 -7.29 -2.44 -13.60
N LEU A 74 -6.51 -1.42 -13.22
CA LEU A 74 -7.03 -0.15 -12.70
C LEU A 74 -7.88 0.58 -13.74
N LYS A 75 -7.46 0.59 -15.02
CA LYS A 75 -8.27 1.16 -16.12
C LYS A 75 -9.65 0.52 -16.20
N LYS A 76 -9.72 -0.80 -16.08
CA LYS A 76 -11.00 -1.55 -16.09
C LYS A 76 -11.82 -1.27 -14.83
N PHE A 77 -11.16 -1.22 -13.67
CA PHE A 77 -11.82 -1.02 -12.38
C PHE A 77 -12.44 0.37 -12.24
N PHE A 78 -11.73 1.40 -12.68
CA PHE A 78 -12.18 2.79 -12.61
C PHE A 78 -12.92 3.27 -13.86
N ASP A 79 -13.05 2.43 -14.89
CA ASP A 79 -13.63 2.78 -16.19
C ASP A 79 -13.01 4.04 -16.79
N CYS A 80 -11.69 4.03 -16.94
CA CYS A 80 -10.91 5.17 -17.42
C CYS A 80 -9.97 4.79 -18.58
N GLU A 81 -9.62 5.77 -19.40
CA GLU A 81 -8.76 5.57 -20.59
C GLU A 81 -7.32 5.20 -20.22
N THR A 82 -6.78 5.81 -19.15
CA THR A 82 -5.40 5.64 -18.70
C THR A 82 -5.32 5.54 -17.18
N ALA A 83 -4.31 4.85 -16.67
CA ALA A 83 -4.00 4.78 -15.24
C ALA A 83 -2.47 4.72 -15.07
N THR A 84 -1.96 5.43 -14.08
CA THR A 84 -0.53 5.46 -13.75
C THR A 84 -0.33 5.19 -12.27
N VAL A 85 0.48 4.18 -11.94
CA VAL A 85 0.84 3.84 -10.55
C VAL A 85 2.02 4.68 -10.08
N ILE A 86 1.82 5.36 -8.94
CA ILE A 86 2.82 6.16 -8.21
C ILE A 86 3.05 5.52 -6.83
N GLY A 87 4.26 5.69 -6.28
CA GLY A 87 4.69 5.01 -5.05
C GLY A 87 3.86 5.33 -3.80
N ASP A 88 3.20 6.49 -3.75
CA ASP A 88 2.21 6.83 -2.73
C ASP A 88 1.20 7.87 -3.24
N GLY A 89 0.08 8.00 -2.55
CA GLY A 89 -1.02 8.89 -2.94
C GLY A 89 -0.73 10.38 -2.81
N TYR A 90 0.21 10.78 -1.94
CA TYR A 90 0.61 12.17 -1.81
C TYR A 90 1.47 12.59 -3.01
N LEU A 91 2.43 11.75 -3.38
CA LEU A 91 3.22 11.94 -4.61
C LEU A 91 2.36 11.88 -5.87
N ALA A 92 1.30 11.06 -5.89
CA ALA A 92 0.36 11.04 -7.02
C ALA A 92 -0.31 12.42 -7.23
N ASN A 93 -0.71 13.08 -6.15
CA ASN A 93 -1.30 14.43 -6.22
C ASN A 93 -0.28 15.47 -6.71
N ILE A 94 0.98 15.38 -6.25
CA ILE A 94 2.05 16.27 -6.73
C ILE A 94 2.29 16.06 -8.22
N ALA A 95 2.42 14.80 -8.64
CA ALA A 95 2.64 14.44 -10.04
C ALA A 95 1.51 14.97 -10.93
N LEU A 96 0.25 14.84 -10.48
CA LEU A 96 -0.90 15.39 -11.20
C LEU A 96 -0.88 16.92 -11.26
N GLY A 97 -0.55 17.59 -10.15
CA GLY A 97 -0.55 19.06 -10.09
C GLY A 97 0.62 19.71 -10.85
N GLN A 98 1.64 18.94 -11.22
CA GLN A 98 2.82 19.39 -11.97
C GLN A 98 2.85 18.90 -13.42
N ALA A 99 1.86 18.11 -13.84
CA ALA A 99 1.72 17.57 -15.19
C ALA A 99 1.19 18.61 -16.19
#